data_AF-A0A7S1WC58-F1
#
_entry.id   AF-A0A7S1WC58-F1
#
_cell.length_a   1.000
_cell.length_b   1.000
_cell.length_c   1.000
_cell.angle_alpha   90.00
_cell.angle_beta   90.00
_cell.angle_gamma   90.00
#
_symmetry.space_group_name_H-M   'P 1'
#
loop_
_entity.id
_entity.type
_entity.pdbx_description
1 polymer ?
#
loop_
_entity_poly.entity_id
_entity_poly.type
_entity_poly.pdbx_seq_one_letter_code
_entity_poly.pdbx_strand_id
1 'polypeptide(L)'
;YAVSSFDSLGALSPNTPGDLRAYRLEDGALLWSRNFSHVPNSWPVVGRLHGGTGLSIVLPVGSQAGMPVAMDVVGFGLVHGIPGLALGALLGLLVGGLRCCLSRGRKWRCCRLVCLLAFAGMAIFWARHCMAVLTKDVRYQAEVWALDAETGEVQWRWDPPPWVRHDCRGDSEGLRARLFVHGVQPVCIPNPFASATLDANGTLYTGYMDGKVYAIRDANVDGQVSDAEVDEHDAGAAFSHPGVAMAPGLMAIATCDTLLVFKS
;
A
#
# COMPACT_ATOMS: atom_id res chain seq x y z
N TYR A 1 -17.00 21.51 -8.10
CA TYR A 1 -16.68 20.21 -8.74
C TYR A 1 -16.87 19.10 -7.72
N ALA A 2 -17.51 18.00 -8.13
CA ALA A 2 -17.44 16.73 -7.39
C ALA A 2 -16.46 15.81 -8.11
N VAL A 3 -15.68 15.04 -7.35
CA VAL A 3 -14.62 14.19 -7.89
C VAL A 3 -14.79 12.77 -7.36
N SER A 4 -14.73 11.77 -8.24
CA SER A 4 -14.84 10.35 -7.89
C SER A 4 -13.73 9.54 -8.53
N SER A 5 -13.25 8.54 -7.78
CA SER A 5 -12.44 7.42 -8.28
C SER A 5 -13.34 6.21 -8.51
N PHE A 6 -13.21 5.51 -9.64
CA PHE A 6 -13.78 4.18 -9.85
C PHE A 6 -12.67 3.09 -9.87
N ASP A 7 -13.10 1.83 -9.70
CA ASP A 7 -12.31 0.59 -9.80
C ASP A 7 -11.22 0.30 -8.73
N SER A 8 -11.17 1.04 -7.61
CA SER A 8 -9.92 1.13 -6.82
C SER A 8 -9.79 0.32 -5.51
N LEU A 9 -10.83 -0.34 -4.98
CA LEU A 9 -10.68 -1.03 -3.67
C LEU A 9 -10.49 -2.56 -3.74
N GLY A 10 -10.92 -3.20 -4.84
CA GLY A 10 -10.84 -4.67 -4.95
C GLY A 10 -9.51 -5.19 -5.50
N ALA A 11 -8.78 -4.38 -6.25
CA ALA A 11 -7.59 -4.78 -7.00
C ALA A 11 -6.34 -4.02 -6.53
N LEU A 12 -5.77 -4.47 -5.40
CA LEU A 12 -4.57 -3.91 -4.75
C LEU A 12 -3.24 -4.24 -5.49
N SER A 13 -3.28 -4.46 -6.80
CA SER A 13 -2.08 -4.75 -7.58
C SER A 13 -1.33 -3.46 -7.94
N PRO A 14 0.02 -3.44 -7.90
CA PRO A 14 0.86 -2.31 -8.32
C PRO A 14 0.50 -1.66 -9.67
N ASN A 15 -0.08 -2.46 -10.57
CA ASN A 15 -0.34 -2.09 -11.96
C ASN A 15 -1.84 -2.01 -12.28
N THR A 16 -2.69 -1.90 -11.26
CA THR A 16 -4.12 -1.69 -11.50
C THR A 16 -4.33 -0.24 -11.95
N PRO A 17 -4.87 0.00 -13.17
CA PRO A 17 -5.22 1.34 -13.59
C PRO A 17 -6.39 1.87 -12.76
N GLY A 18 -6.51 3.19 -12.66
CA GLY A 18 -7.68 3.83 -12.06
C GLY A 18 -8.16 4.99 -12.91
N ASP A 19 -9.30 5.56 -12.54
CA ASP A 19 -9.83 6.76 -13.18
C ASP A 19 -10.19 7.86 -12.16
N LEU A 20 -10.25 9.08 -12.66
CA LEU A 20 -10.74 10.26 -11.97
C LEU A 20 -11.78 10.93 -12.86
N ARG A 21 -12.94 11.25 -12.29
CA ARG A 21 -14.02 11.94 -13.00
C ARG A 21 -14.38 13.22 -12.28
N ALA A 22 -14.52 14.31 -13.03
CA ALA A 22 -15.02 15.57 -12.52
C ALA A 22 -16.45 15.80 -12.99
N TYR A 23 -17.30 16.22 -12.05
CA TYR A 23 -18.70 16.51 -12.29
C TYR A 23 -19.01 17.95 -11.92
N ARG A 24 -19.92 18.55 -12.68
CA ARG A 24 -20.54 19.83 -12.36
C ARG A 24 -21.43 19.67 -11.13
N LEU A 25 -21.37 20.62 -10.21
CA LEU A 25 -22.05 20.48 -8.91
C LEU A 25 -23.56 20.71 -9.03
N GLU A 26 -23.96 21.58 -9.95
CA GLU A 26 -25.32 22.05 -10.14
C GLU A 26 -26.27 20.96 -10.67
N ASP A 27 -25.80 20.15 -11.61
CA ASP A 27 -26.61 19.16 -12.33
C ASP A 27 -26.01 17.73 -12.31
N GLY A 28 -24.81 17.56 -11.75
CA GLY A 28 -24.11 16.27 -11.75
C GLY A 28 -23.58 15.86 -13.13
N ALA A 29 -23.56 16.75 -14.12
CA ALA A 29 -23.06 16.43 -15.45
C ALA A 29 -21.56 16.13 -15.42
N LEU A 30 -21.15 15.07 -16.13
CA LEU A 30 -19.73 14.75 -16.32
C LEU A 30 -19.07 15.86 -17.14
N LEU A 31 -18.02 16.46 -16.60
CA LEU A 31 -17.20 17.45 -17.30
C LEU A 31 -16.09 16.76 -18.08
N TRP A 32 -15.31 15.94 -17.37
CA TRP A 32 -14.20 15.19 -17.95
C TRP A 32 -13.92 13.93 -17.13
N SER A 33 -13.18 13.01 -17.74
CA SER A 33 -12.69 11.78 -17.14
C SER A 33 -11.25 11.57 -17.55
N ARG A 34 -10.44 11.05 -16.63
CA ARG A 34 -9.02 10.78 -16.86
C ARG A 34 -8.63 9.43 -16.29
N ASN A 35 -7.88 8.65 -17.07
CA ASN A 35 -7.31 7.38 -16.64
C ASN A 35 -5.87 7.57 -16.16
N PHE A 36 -5.46 6.75 -15.21
CA PHE A 36 -4.13 6.69 -14.63
C PHE A 36 -3.58 5.27 -14.74
N SER A 37 -2.25 5.16 -14.79
CA SER A 37 -1.52 3.90 -14.73
C SER A 37 -1.71 3.17 -13.39
N HIS A 38 -2.05 3.92 -12.34
CA HIS A 38 -2.19 3.43 -10.97
C HIS A 38 -3.51 3.90 -10.34
N VAL A 39 -3.96 3.18 -9.31
CA VAL A 39 -5.19 3.53 -8.60
C VAL A 39 -5.04 4.86 -7.83
N PRO A 40 -6.02 5.77 -7.94
CA PRO A 40 -6.06 6.98 -7.14
C PRO A 40 -6.63 6.67 -5.75
N ASN A 41 -5.80 6.10 -4.88
CA ASN A 41 -6.19 5.61 -3.56
C ASN A 41 -6.08 6.69 -2.45
N SER A 42 -6.08 7.95 -2.84
CA SER A 42 -5.97 9.11 -1.94
C SER A 42 -7.00 10.15 -2.38
N TRP A 43 -7.45 11.00 -1.45
CA TRP A 43 -8.46 11.99 -1.80
C TRP A 43 -7.84 13.13 -2.62
N PRO A 44 -8.50 13.55 -3.71
CA PRO A 44 -8.08 14.73 -4.45
C PRO A 44 -8.25 15.98 -3.57
N VAL A 45 -7.34 16.95 -3.74
CA VAL A 45 -7.50 18.29 -3.20
C VAL A 45 -7.78 19.27 -4.33
N VAL A 46 -8.70 20.21 -4.10
CA VAL A 46 -9.04 21.25 -5.06
C VAL A 46 -8.57 22.59 -4.50
N GLY A 47 -7.78 23.34 -5.27
CA GLY A 47 -7.22 24.61 -4.84
C GLY A 47 -6.60 25.38 -5.99
N ARG A 48 -5.94 26.50 -5.69
CA ARG A 48 -5.17 27.26 -6.69
C ARG A 48 -3.70 26.88 -6.57
N LEU A 49 -3.06 26.57 -7.68
CA LEU A 49 -1.63 26.32 -7.74
C LEU A 49 -0.85 27.64 -7.84
N HIS A 50 0.44 27.56 -7.51
CA HIS A 50 1.35 28.67 -7.73
C HIS A 50 1.35 29.12 -9.19
N GLY A 51 1.23 30.43 -9.45
CA GLY A 51 1.14 30.98 -10.81
C GLY A 51 -0.17 30.70 -11.57
N GLY A 52 -1.05 29.83 -11.06
CA GLY A 52 -2.29 29.44 -11.72
C GLY A 52 -3.42 30.46 -11.54
N THR A 53 -4.18 30.72 -12.61
CA THR A 53 -5.36 31.61 -12.59
C THR A 53 -6.67 30.88 -12.34
N GLY A 54 -6.70 29.56 -12.54
CA GLY A 54 -7.86 28.68 -12.36
C GLY A 54 -7.84 27.88 -11.05
N LEU A 55 -8.85 27.02 -10.89
CA LEU A 55 -8.81 25.95 -9.90
C LEU A 55 -8.13 24.72 -10.50
N SER A 56 -7.44 24.01 -9.64
CA SER A 56 -6.70 22.80 -9.97
C SER A 56 -7.15 21.67 -9.06
N ILE A 57 -7.05 20.45 -9.57
CA ILE A 57 -7.22 19.22 -8.82
C ILE A 57 -5.85 18.58 -8.69
N VAL A 58 -5.39 18.38 -7.47
CA VAL A 58 -4.16 17.64 -7.20
C VAL A 58 -4.50 16.28 -6.62
N LEU A 59 -3.94 15.23 -7.22
CA LEU A 59 -4.25 13.84 -6.90
C LEU A 59 -2.97 13.00 -6.85
N PRO A 60 -2.60 12.51 -5.66
CA PRO A 60 -1.65 11.43 -5.53
C PRO A 60 -2.26 10.10 -6.01
N VAL A 61 -1.53 9.36 -6.83
CA VAL A 61 -1.92 8.04 -7.34
C VAL A 61 -0.80 7.04 -7.09
N GLY A 62 -1.15 5.79 -6.84
CA GLY A 62 -0.16 4.75 -6.56
C GLY A 62 -0.83 3.51 -6.01
N SER A 63 -0.04 2.47 -5.76
CA SER A 63 -0.55 1.23 -5.18
C SER A 63 -0.12 1.02 -3.74
N GLN A 64 -1.02 0.44 -2.96
CA GLN A 64 -0.77 0.07 -1.58
C GLN A 64 0.35 -0.97 -1.49
N ALA A 65 1.27 -0.81 -0.53
CA ALA A 65 2.24 -1.85 -0.24
C ALA A 65 1.57 -3.10 0.37
N GLY A 66 2.29 -4.22 0.36
CA GLY A 66 1.84 -5.45 1.00
C GLY A 66 1.96 -5.43 2.52
N MET A 67 1.59 -6.55 3.13
CA MET A 67 1.82 -6.79 4.57
C MET A 67 3.31 -7.00 4.86
N PRO A 68 3.78 -6.82 6.11
CA PRO A 68 5.10 -7.28 6.52
C PRO A 68 5.36 -8.73 6.12
N VAL A 69 6.54 -9.01 5.56
CA VAL A 69 6.94 -10.36 5.11
C VAL A 69 6.77 -11.40 6.23
N ALA A 70 7.08 -11.03 7.47
CA ALA A 70 6.90 -11.90 8.62
C ALA A 70 5.43 -12.31 8.82
N MET A 71 4.49 -11.38 8.64
CA MET A 71 3.05 -11.68 8.75
C MET A 71 2.57 -12.52 7.58
N ASP A 72 3.07 -12.28 6.36
CA ASP A 72 2.70 -13.08 5.18
C ASP A 72 3.17 -14.54 5.35
N VAL A 73 4.44 -14.74 5.73
CA VAL A 73 5.02 -16.07 5.97
C VAL A 73 4.31 -16.81 7.12
N VAL A 74 4.05 -16.13 8.23
CA VAL A 74 3.36 -16.73 9.39
C VAL A 74 1.89 -17.01 9.05
N GLY A 75 1.19 -16.06 8.45
CA GLY A 75 -0.20 -16.19 8.03
C GLY A 75 -0.38 -17.37 7.07
N PHE A 76 0.49 -17.47 6.06
CA PHE A 76 0.49 -18.61 5.14
C PHE A 76 0.77 -19.94 5.85
N GLY A 77 1.73 -19.95 6.78
CA GLY A 77 2.01 -21.12 7.61
C GLY A 77 0.81 -21.57 8.44
N LEU A 78 0.08 -20.63 9.04
CA LEU A 78 -1.10 -20.91 9.87
C LEU A 78 -2.30 -21.35 9.03
N VAL A 79 -2.56 -20.68 7.89
CA VAL A 79 -3.76 -20.93 7.07
C VAL A 79 -3.58 -22.15 6.16
N HIS A 80 -2.40 -22.36 5.60
CA HIS A 80 -2.16 -23.42 4.62
C HIS A 80 -1.22 -24.51 5.13
N GLY A 81 -0.17 -24.14 5.87
CA GLY A 81 0.82 -25.08 6.38
C GLY A 81 0.25 -26.05 7.42
N ILE A 82 -0.28 -25.51 8.53
CA ILE A 82 -0.78 -26.32 9.65
C ILE A 82 -1.95 -27.23 9.24
N PRO A 83 -3.03 -26.73 8.57
CA PRO A 83 -4.13 -27.59 8.13
C PRO A 83 -3.67 -28.65 7.14
N GLY A 84 -2.74 -28.32 6.23
CA GLY A 84 -2.18 -29.27 5.28
C GLY A 84 -1.36 -30.37 5.96
N LEU A 85 -0.56 -30.04 6.99
CA LEU A 85 0.15 -31.03 7.79
C LEU A 85 -0.80 -31.92 8.57
N ALA A 86 -1.83 -31.34 9.20
CA ALA A 86 -2.84 -32.09 9.93
C ALA A 86 -3.61 -33.06 9.02
N LEU A 87 -4.03 -32.59 7.84
CA LEU A 87 -4.71 -33.42 6.83
C LEU A 87 -3.79 -34.52 6.30
N GLY A 88 -2.53 -34.21 6.00
CA GLY A 88 -1.53 -35.19 5.56
C GLY A 88 -1.26 -36.26 6.61
N ALA A 89 -1.16 -35.88 7.88
CA ALA A 89 -1.02 -36.81 9.00
C ALA A 89 -2.26 -37.70 9.17
N LEU A 90 -3.47 -37.11 9.11
CA LEU A 90 -4.74 -37.85 9.19
C LEU A 90 -4.89 -38.86 8.03
N LEU A 91 -4.62 -38.45 6.80
CA LEU A 91 -4.63 -39.34 5.63
C LEU A 91 -3.56 -40.44 5.75
N GLY A 92 -2.37 -40.10 6.24
CA GLY A 92 -1.30 -41.07 6.51
C GLY A 92 -1.71 -42.12 7.55
N LEU A 93 -2.38 -41.70 8.63
CA LEU A 93 -2.93 -42.59 9.65
C LEU A 93 -4.07 -43.45 9.10
N LEU A 94 -4.98 -42.89 8.30
CA LEU A 94 -6.09 -43.62 7.69
C LEU A 94 -5.59 -44.67 6.68
N VAL A 95 -4.75 -44.27 5.73
CA VAL A 95 -4.17 -45.19 4.74
C VAL A 95 -3.29 -46.22 5.42
N GLY A 96 -2.51 -45.80 6.43
CA GLY A 96 -1.67 -46.69 7.21
C GLY A 96 -2.48 -47.71 8.01
N GLY A 97 -3.56 -47.28 8.65
CA GLY A 97 -4.51 -48.12 9.37
C GLY A 97 -5.21 -49.12 8.46
N LEU A 98 -5.76 -48.66 7.33
CA LEU A 98 -6.39 -49.51 6.32
C LEU A 98 -5.42 -50.56 5.78
N ARG A 99 -4.18 -50.17 5.43
CA ARG A 99 -3.16 -51.11 4.95
C ARG A 99 -2.70 -52.08 6.04
N CYS A 100 -2.62 -51.65 7.29
CA CYS A 100 -2.29 -52.53 8.42
C CYS A 100 -3.40 -53.58 8.64
N CYS A 101 -4.67 -53.18 8.53
CA CYS A 101 -5.80 -54.10 8.64
C CYS A 101 -5.84 -55.12 7.49
N LEU A 102 -5.42 -54.71 6.28
CA LEU A 102 -5.44 -55.56 5.09
C LEU A 102 -4.19 -56.45 4.92
N SER A 103 -3.05 -56.08 5.52
CA SER A 103 -1.80 -56.84 5.38
C SER A 103 -1.48 -57.68 6.63
N ARG A 104 -1.72 -58.99 6.56
CA ARG A 104 -1.36 -59.97 7.61
C ARG A 104 0.16 -60.11 7.76
N GLY A 105 0.83 -59.16 8.41
CA GLY A 105 2.17 -59.37 9.00
C GLY A 105 3.37 -58.61 8.41
N ARG A 106 3.18 -57.57 7.59
CA ARG A 106 4.32 -56.81 7.02
C ARG A 106 3.97 -55.34 6.78
N LYS A 107 4.73 -54.33 7.20
CA LYS A 107 5.27 -53.86 8.49
C LYS A 107 5.22 -52.32 8.35
N TRP A 108 5.05 -51.57 9.44
CA TRP A 108 4.96 -50.09 9.59
C TRP A 108 5.86 -49.18 8.72
N ARG A 109 6.84 -49.72 7.98
CA ARG A 109 7.78 -48.99 7.11
C ARG A 109 7.07 -48.21 6.00
N CYS A 110 6.00 -48.75 5.40
CA CYS A 110 5.26 -48.04 4.36
C CYS A 110 4.51 -46.81 4.89
N CYS A 111 3.97 -46.87 6.11
CA CYS A 111 3.30 -45.73 6.74
C CYS A 111 4.30 -44.61 7.04
N ARG A 112 5.48 -44.97 7.58
CA ARG A 112 6.56 -44.02 7.85
C ARG A 112 7.02 -43.31 6.58
N LEU A 113 7.20 -44.04 5.47
CA LEU A 113 7.62 -43.43 4.20
C LEU A 113 6.55 -42.45 3.67
N VAL A 114 5.28 -42.80 3.71
CA VAL A 114 4.18 -41.91 3.26
C VAL A 114 4.12 -40.64 4.10
N CYS A 115 4.22 -40.74 5.43
CA CYS A 115 4.28 -39.57 6.29
C CYS A 115 5.52 -38.70 5.98
N LEU A 116 6.71 -39.31 5.85
CA LEU A 116 7.93 -38.57 5.52
C LEU A 116 7.82 -37.83 4.17
N LEU A 117 7.24 -38.46 3.14
CA LEU A 117 7.03 -37.82 1.85
C LEU A 117 6.02 -36.66 1.93
N ALA A 118 4.95 -36.80 2.72
CA ALA A 118 4.00 -35.72 2.95
C ALA A 118 4.65 -34.53 3.67
N PHE A 119 5.44 -34.80 4.72
CA PHE A 119 6.22 -33.76 5.42
C PHE A 119 7.23 -33.09 4.51
N ALA A 120 7.97 -33.86 3.70
CA ALA A 120 8.93 -33.31 2.74
C ALA A 120 8.25 -32.46 1.67
N GLY A 121 7.11 -32.91 1.12
CA GLY A 121 6.33 -32.16 0.15
C GLY A 121 5.84 -30.83 0.73
N MET A 122 5.34 -30.82 1.97
CA MET A 122 4.94 -29.59 2.65
C MET A 122 6.13 -28.66 2.92
N ALA A 123 7.26 -29.19 3.38
CA ALA A 123 8.46 -28.40 3.63
C ALA A 123 8.97 -27.73 2.33
N ILE A 124 8.95 -28.45 1.21
CA ILE A 124 9.31 -27.90 -0.11
C ILE A 124 8.31 -26.83 -0.53
N PHE A 125 7.01 -27.07 -0.37
CA PHE A 125 5.97 -26.09 -0.69
C PHE A 125 6.12 -24.80 0.13
N TRP A 126 6.33 -24.92 1.44
CA TRP A 126 6.54 -23.79 2.33
C TRP A 126 7.84 -23.05 2.04
N ALA A 127 8.95 -23.77 1.79
CA ALA A 127 10.21 -23.18 1.37
C ALA A 127 10.05 -22.41 0.04
N ARG A 128 9.33 -22.98 -0.94
CA ARG A 128 9.03 -22.31 -2.21
C ARG A 128 8.19 -21.04 -2.00
N HIS A 129 7.19 -21.07 -1.11
CA HIS A 129 6.40 -19.89 -0.78
C HIS A 129 7.25 -18.80 -0.09
N CYS A 130 8.04 -19.17 0.93
CA CYS A 130 8.95 -18.24 1.59
C CYS A 130 9.94 -17.62 0.60
N MET A 131 10.54 -18.44 -0.26
CA MET A 131 11.42 -17.93 -1.32
C MET A 131 10.67 -17.00 -2.27
N ALA A 132 9.46 -17.35 -2.70
CA ALA A 132 8.66 -16.50 -3.58
C ALA A 132 8.36 -15.13 -2.97
N VAL A 133 8.05 -15.07 -1.67
CA VAL A 133 7.85 -13.81 -0.94
C VAL A 133 9.17 -13.03 -0.80
N LEU A 134 10.26 -13.71 -0.43
CA LEU A 134 11.57 -13.09 -0.20
C LEU A 134 12.27 -12.61 -1.48
N THR A 135 12.00 -13.24 -2.62
CA THR A 135 12.61 -12.89 -3.92
C THR A 135 11.68 -12.10 -4.82
N LYS A 136 10.49 -11.71 -4.34
CA LYS A 136 9.57 -10.89 -5.11
C LYS A 136 10.22 -9.52 -5.32
N ASP A 137 10.62 -9.20 -6.55
CA ASP A 137 11.01 -7.84 -6.91
C ASP A 137 9.73 -7.00 -6.90
N VAL A 138 9.53 -6.27 -5.81
CA VAL A 138 8.38 -5.39 -5.68
C VAL A 138 8.87 -3.97 -5.83
N ARG A 139 8.36 -3.30 -6.87
CA ARG A 139 8.56 -1.89 -7.11
C ARG A 139 7.20 -1.25 -7.20
N TYR A 140 6.90 -0.44 -6.21
CA TYR A 140 5.70 0.36 -6.20
C TYR A 140 6.02 1.70 -6.83
N GLN A 141 5.37 1.96 -7.95
CA GLN A 141 5.37 3.27 -8.60
C GLN A 141 4.20 4.08 -8.05
N ALA A 142 4.44 5.38 -7.95
CA ALA A 142 3.48 6.35 -7.47
C ALA A 142 3.73 7.65 -8.22
N GLU A 143 2.71 8.47 -8.34
CA GLU A 143 2.76 9.72 -9.11
C GLU A 143 1.86 10.75 -8.40
N VAL A 144 2.17 12.04 -8.53
CA VAL A 144 1.30 13.14 -8.09
C VAL A 144 0.98 13.98 -9.31
N TRP A 145 -0.31 14.14 -9.58
CA TRP A 145 -0.80 14.88 -10.74
C TRP A 145 -1.50 16.15 -10.30
N ALA A 146 -1.19 17.26 -10.97
CA ALA A 146 -2.00 18.46 -10.96
C ALA A 146 -2.73 18.60 -12.28
N LEU A 147 -4.04 18.77 -12.20
CA LEU A 147 -4.94 18.88 -13.34
C LEU A 147 -5.71 20.19 -13.27
N ASP A 148 -5.98 20.80 -14.41
CA ASP A 148 -6.97 21.86 -14.49
C ASP A 148 -8.36 21.32 -14.11
N ALA A 149 -9.06 22.00 -13.21
CA ALA A 149 -10.34 21.50 -12.68
C ALA A 149 -11.48 21.53 -13.70
N GLU A 150 -11.41 22.40 -14.71
CA GLU A 150 -12.44 22.55 -15.74
C GLU A 150 -12.23 21.63 -16.93
N THR A 151 -10.98 21.42 -17.34
CA THR A 151 -10.64 20.68 -18.56
C THR A 151 -10.05 19.30 -18.30
N GLY A 152 -9.46 19.07 -17.13
CA GLY A 152 -8.72 17.85 -16.81
C GLY A 152 -7.32 17.79 -17.46
N GLU A 153 -6.87 18.87 -18.10
CA GLU A 153 -5.54 18.99 -18.69
C GLU A 153 -4.44 18.94 -17.62
N VAL A 154 -3.27 18.39 -17.97
CA VAL A 154 -2.14 18.34 -17.03
C VAL A 154 -1.58 19.73 -16.86
N GLN A 155 -1.41 20.15 -15.62
CA GLN A 155 -0.66 21.36 -15.27
C GLN A 155 0.77 20.99 -14.89
N TRP A 156 0.96 20.00 -14.01
CA TRP A 156 2.25 19.39 -13.74
C TRP A 156 2.11 17.95 -13.24
N ARG A 157 3.23 17.23 -13.23
CA ARG A 157 3.35 15.88 -12.68
C ARG A 157 4.66 15.76 -11.91
N TRP A 158 4.62 15.00 -10.81
CA TRP A 158 5.80 14.62 -10.05
C TRP A 158 5.81 13.13 -9.75
N ASP A 159 6.97 12.49 -9.89
CA ASP A 159 7.17 11.07 -9.64
C ASP A 159 8.14 10.90 -8.46
N PRO A 160 7.70 10.46 -7.25
CA PRO A 160 8.62 10.14 -6.17
C PRO A 160 9.54 8.97 -6.54
N PRO A 161 10.65 8.78 -5.80
CA PRO A 161 11.45 7.56 -5.91
C PRO A 161 10.59 6.29 -5.73
N PRO A 162 10.81 5.25 -6.57
CA PRO A 162 10.08 4.00 -6.43
C PRO A 162 10.29 3.37 -5.06
N TRP A 163 9.21 2.88 -4.44
CA TRP A 163 9.31 2.16 -3.18
C TRP A 163 9.59 0.67 -3.45
N VAL A 164 10.65 0.15 -2.82
CA VAL A 164 11.20 -1.18 -3.14
C VAL A 164 10.95 -2.22 -2.04
N ARG A 165 10.33 -1.83 -0.92
CA ARG A 165 10.02 -2.76 0.16
C ARG A 165 8.64 -3.37 -0.03
N HIS A 166 8.49 -4.60 0.45
CA HIS A 166 7.23 -5.32 0.40
C HIS A 166 6.12 -4.63 1.21
N ASP A 167 6.48 -3.94 2.29
CA ASP A 167 5.57 -3.27 3.22
C ASP A 167 5.83 -1.77 3.31
N CYS A 168 4.89 -1.03 3.88
CA CYS A 168 5.07 0.40 4.14
C CYS A 168 6.11 0.63 5.24
N ARG A 169 6.78 1.78 5.22
CA ARG A 169 7.74 2.12 6.27
C ARG A 169 7.06 2.14 7.63
N GLY A 170 7.68 1.53 8.63
CA GLY A 170 7.16 1.44 9.99
C GLY A 170 6.29 0.21 10.24
N ASP A 171 5.81 -0.51 9.22
CA ASP A 171 5.00 -1.71 9.45
C ASP A 171 5.82 -2.89 10.00
N SER A 172 6.91 -3.29 9.34
CA SER A 172 7.82 -4.29 9.90
C SER A 172 8.55 -3.81 11.15
N GLU A 173 8.97 -2.54 11.19
CA GLU A 173 9.73 -1.97 12.31
C GLU A 173 8.88 -1.87 13.58
N GLY A 174 7.63 -1.45 13.44
CA GLY A 174 6.67 -1.27 14.52
C GLY A 174 5.98 -2.56 14.97
N LEU A 175 6.01 -3.63 14.15
CA LEU A 175 5.23 -4.86 14.35
C LEU A 175 5.33 -5.43 15.78
N ARG A 176 6.56 -5.53 16.32
CA ARG A 176 6.79 -6.09 17.65
C ARG A 176 6.19 -5.19 18.75
N ALA A 177 6.44 -3.88 18.70
CA ALA A 177 5.90 -2.95 19.68
C ALA A 177 4.37 -2.94 19.63
N ARG A 178 3.79 -2.90 18.43
CA ARG A 178 2.36 -2.93 18.21
C ARG A 178 1.68 -4.20 18.74
N LEU A 179 2.25 -5.38 18.48
CA LEU A 179 1.72 -6.66 18.94
C LEU A 179 1.81 -6.85 20.46
N PHE A 180 2.96 -6.49 21.06
CA PHE A 180 3.24 -6.88 22.45
C PHE A 180 3.10 -5.75 23.48
N VAL A 181 3.11 -4.49 23.04
CA VAL A 181 3.00 -3.31 23.93
C VAL A 181 1.64 -2.65 23.80
N HIS A 182 1.18 -2.39 22.57
CA HIS A 182 -0.05 -1.61 22.34
C HIS A 182 -1.31 -2.49 22.24
N GLY A 183 -1.22 -3.66 21.62
CA GLY A 183 -2.33 -4.64 21.58
C GLY A 183 -3.56 -4.22 20.76
N VAL A 184 -3.51 -3.12 20.02
CA VAL A 184 -4.67 -2.58 19.27
C VAL A 184 -4.57 -2.78 17.75
N GLN A 185 -3.39 -2.64 17.15
CA GLN A 185 -3.25 -2.71 15.70
C GLN A 185 -1.83 -3.18 15.31
N PRO A 186 -1.65 -4.42 14.80
CA PRO A 186 -0.31 -4.95 14.50
C PRO A 186 0.37 -4.26 13.30
N VAL A 187 -0.43 -3.80 12.34
CA VAL A 187 0.02 -3.20 11.08
C VAL A 187 -0.93 -2.11 10.63
N CYS A 188 -0.37 -1.09 9.97
CA CYS A 188 -1.13 0.02 9.43
C CYS A 188 -1.61 -0.26 8.01
N ILE A 189 -0.70 -0.79 7.17
CA ILE A 189 -0.93 -1.03 5.73
C ILE A 189 -1.59 0.19 5.08
N PRO A 190 -0.99 1.39 5.17
CA PRO A 190 -1.63 2.58 4.61
C PRO A 190 -1.64 2.54 3.09
N ASN A 191 -2.51 3.38 2.52
CA ASN A 191 -2.44 3.77 1.12
C ASN A 191 -1.07 4.39 0.78
N PRO A 192 -0.67 4.39 -0.49
CA PRO A 192 0.64 4.91 -0.90
C PRO A 192 0.85 6.35 -0.44
N PHE A 193 -0.21 7.17 -0.50
CA PHE A 193 -0.19 8.54 -0.01
C PHE A 193 -1.30 8.81 0.99
N ALA A 194 -1.01 9.69 1.94
CA ALA A 194 -2.03 10.37 2.74
C ALA A 194 -2.88 11.30 1.85
N SER A 195 -4.03 11.73 2.38
CA SER A 195 -4.81 12.80 1.72
C SER A 195 -3.97 14.08 1.68
N ALA A 196 -3.84 14.69 0.50
CA ALA A 196 -3.00 15.86 0.35
C ALA A 196 -3.69 17.15 0.87
N THR A 197 -2.92 18.20 1.09
CA THR A 197 -3.43 19.53 1.47
C THR A 197 -2.65 20.60 0.72
N LEU A 198 -3.34 21.61 0.19
CA LEU A 198 -2.73 22.77 -0.44
C LEU A 198 -2.70 23.94 0.55
N ASP A 199 -1.57 24.62 0.64
CA ASP A 199 -1.48 25.90 1.35
C ASP A 199 -1.97 27.07 0.46
N ALA A 200 -1.93 28.29 1.02
CA ALA A 200 -2.33 29.50 0.30
C ALA A 200 -1.39 29.90 -0.85
N ASN A 201 -0.16 29.35 -0.89
CA ASN A 201 0.82 29.61 -1.93
C ASN A 201 0.76 28.57 -3.06
N GLY A 202 -0.12 27.58 -2.95
CA GLY A 202 -0.25 26.48 -3.89
C GLY A 202 0.82 25.39 -3.71
N THR A 203 1.46 25.32 -2.55
CA THR A 203 2.34 24.20 -2.18
C THR A 203 1.48 23.04 -1.68
N LEU A 204 1.67 21.86 -2.27
CA LEU A 204 1.03 20.62 -1.87
C LEU A 204 1.83 19.97 -0.74
N TYR A 205 1.14 19.54 0.31
CA TYR A 205 1.71 18.74 1.38
C TYR A 205 1.05 17.37 1.41
N THR A 206 1.84 16.30 1.42
CA THR A 206 1.34 14.93 1.55
C THR A 206 2.38 14.01 2.17
N GLY A 207 1.92 12.97 2.87
CA GLY A 207 2.77 11.89 3.35
C GLY A 207 2.79 10.74 2.35
N TYR A 208 3.94 10.09 2.16
CA TYR A 208 4.10 8.92 1.30
C TYR A 208 4.45 7.68 2.13
N MET A 209 4.21 6.49 1.57
CA MET A 209 4.43 5.21 2.26
C MET A 209 5.90 4.88 2.57
N ASP A 210 6.84 5.65 2.02
CA ASP A 210 8.24 5.63 2.39
C ASP A 210 8.53 6.35 3.73
N GLY A 211 7.48 6.85 4.38
CA GLY A 211 7.51 7.56 5.65
C GLY A 211 8.08 8.97 5.58
N LYS A 212 8.09 9.60 4.39
CA LYS A 212 8.42 11.01 4.24
C LYS A 212 7.17 11.87 4.05
N VAL A 213 7.20 13.08 4.63
CA VAL A 213 6.31 14.18 4.27
C VAL A 213 6.97 14.95 3.14
N TYR A 214 6.22 15.22 2.09
CA TYR A 214 6.65 16.02 0.95
C TYR A 214 5.91 17.35 0.90
N ALA A 215 6.63 18.43 0.61
CA ALA A 215 6.08 19.71 0.18
C ALA A 215 6.48 19.94 -1.28
N ILE A 216 5.49 20.02 -2.17
CA ILE A 216 5.67 19.96 -3.63
C ILE A 216 5.06 21.21 -4.26
N ARG A 217 5.81 21.91 -5.11
CA ARG A 217 5.32 23.07 -5.85
C ARG A 217 6.14 23.30 -7.12
N ASP A 218 5.48 23.35 -8.28
CA ASP A 218 6.03 23.93 -9.51
C ASP A 218 6.30 25.43 -9.29
N ALA A 219 7.53 25.75 -8.90
CA ALA A 219 7.94 27.06 -8.42
C ALA A 219 8.35 27.97 -9.58
N ASN A 220 8.80 27.39 -10.70
CA ASN A 220 9.19 28.13 -11.90
C ASN A 220 8.04 28.22 -12.95
N VAL A 221 6.94 27.51 -12.73
CA VAL A 221 5.73 27.49 -13.57
C VAL A 221 6.02 26.95 -14.98
N ASP A 222 6.89 25.96 -15.09
CA ASP A 222 7.25 25.32 -16.36
C ASP A 222 6.44 24.03 -16.66
N GLY A 223 5.55 23.64 -15.74
CA GLY A 223 4.72 22.45 -15.83
C GLY A 223 5.44 21.15 -15.47
N GLN A 224 6.65 21.23 -14.91
CA GLN A 224 7.44 20.11 -14.43
C GLN A 224 7.86 20.39 -12.98
N VAL A 225 7.88 19.34 -12.16
CA VAL A 225 8.38 19.44 -10.79
C VAL A 225 9.71 18.72 -10.72
N SER A 226 10.77 19.49 -10.48
CA SER A 226 12.12 18.97 -10.27
C SER A 226 12.39 18.61 -8.80
N ASP A 227 13.48 17.89 -8.51
CA ASP A 227 13.89 17.59 -7.13
C ASP A 227 14.20 18.85 -6.30
N ALA A 228 14.55 19.97 -6.95
CA ALA A 228 14.79 21.25 -6.29
C ALA A 228 13.49 21.96 -5.84
N GLU A 229 12.35 21.46 -6.30
CA GLU A 229 11.00 21.99 -6.03
C GLU A 229 10.21 21.12 -5.05
N VAL A 230 10.91 20.18 -4.43
CA VAL A 230 10.37 19.24 -3.45
C VAL A 230 11.20 19.31 -2.18
N ASP A 231 10.56 19.75 -1.10
CA ASP A 231 11.12 19.59 0.24
C ASP A 231 10.61 18.29 0.86
N GLU A 232 11.46 17.59 1.61
CA GLU A 232 11.10 16.34 2.28
C GLU A 232 11.48 16.33 3.76
N HIS A 233 10.68 15.63 4.57
CA HIS A 233 10.96 15.36 5.98
C HIS A 233 10.70 13.90 6.32
N ASP A 234 11.70 13.20 6.86
CA ASP A 234 11.58 11.81 7.30
C ASP A 234 10.81 11.72 8.62
N ALA A 235 9.57 11.22 8.56
CA ALA A 235 8.68 11.03 9.69
C ALA A 235 8.84 9.66 10.37
N GLY A 236 9.69 8.77 9.82
CA GLY A 236 10.02 7.46 10.37
C GLY A 236 8.96 6.36 10.16
N ALA A 237 7.73 6.72 9.78
CA ALA A 237 6.64 5.78 9.51
C ALA A 237 5.72 6.33 8.42
N ALA A 238 5.08 5.42 7.68
CA ALA A 238 4.11 5.75 6.65
C ALA A 238 2.86 6.42 7.22
N PHE A 239 2.01 6.96 6.33
CA PHE A 239 0.88 7.80 6.70
C PHE A 239 -0.42 7.15 6.25
N SER A 240 -1.39 7.08 7.15
CA SER A 240 -2.73 6.65 6.78
C SER A 240 -3.50 7.80 6.09
N HIS A 241 -4.79 7.62 5.90
CA HIS A 241 -5.65 8.58 5.22
C HIS A 241 -5.78 10.00 5.83
N PRO A 242 -5.60 10.28 7.14
CA PRO A 242 -5.70 11.67 7.58
C PRO A 242 -4.61 12.50 6.89
N GLY A 243 -5.06 13.53 6.19
CA GLY A 243 -4.18 14.47 5.53
C GLY A 243 -3.49 15.41 6.50
N VAL A 244 -2.82 16.41 5.93
CA VAL A 244 -2.16 17.46 6.70
C VAL A 244 -3.20 18.43 7.25
N ALA A 245 -3.10 18.75 8.54
CA ALA A 245 -3.86 19.84 9.15
C ALA A 245 -2.97 21.10 9.21
N MET A 246 -3.51 22.25 8.81
CA MET A 246 -2.77 23.52 8.81
C MET A 246 -3.49 24.59 9.62
N ALA A 247 -2.69 25.42 10.28
CA ALA A 247 -3.09 26.67 10.91
C ALA A 247 -1.96 27.70 10.70
N PRO A 248 -2.19 29.01 10.94
CA PRO A 248 -1.12 30.01 10.81
C PRO A 248 0.13 29.63 11.61
N GLY A 249 1.24 29.39 10.89
CA GLY A 249 2.54 29.02 11.45
C GLY A 249 2.63 27.61 12.05
N LEU A 250 1.65 26.74 11.80
CA LEU A 250 1.60 25.38 12.32
C LEU A 250 1.11 24.39 11.25
N MET A 251 1.76 23.23 11.21
CA MET A 251 1.34 22.09 10.39
C MET A 251 1.34 20.85 11.27
N ALA A 252 0.33 19.98 11.14
CA ALA A 252 0.29 18.70 11.83
C ALA A 252 -0.06 17.57 10.86
N ILE A 253 0.57 16.41 11.04
CA ILE A 253 0.29 15.21 10.24
C ILE A 253 0.51 13.96 11.10
N ALA A 254 -0.42 13.01 11.01
CA ALA A 254 -0.33 11.74 11.73
C ALA A 254 0.31 10.67 10.84
N THR A 255 1.39 10.06 11.32
CA THR A 255 1.88 8.80 10.79
C THR A 255 1.06 7.65 11.38
N CYS A 256 1.35 6.43 10.94
CA CYS A 256 0.81 5.21 11.56
C CYS A 256 1.24 5.02 13.03
N ASP A 257 2.26 5.73 13.50
CA ASP A 257 2.84 5.54 14.85
C ASP A 257 2.75 6.79 15.75
N THR A 258 2.71 7.99 15.18
CA THR A 258 2.80 9.24 15.95
C THR A 258 2.12 10.42 15.25
N LEU A 259 1.92 11.50 16.00
CA LEU A 259 1.53 12.80 15.47
C LEU A 259 2.75 13.71 15.42
N LEU A 260 3.04 14.25 14.24
CA LEU A 260 4.06 15.27 14.05
C LEU A 260 3.41 16.64 14.00
N VAL A 261 4.01 17.62 14.67
CA VAL A 261 3.61 19.03 14.63
C VAL A 261 4.83 19.88 14.33
N PHE A 262 4.74 20.65 13.25
CA PHE A 262 5.77 21.56 12.76
C PHE A 262 5.36 22.99 13.06
N LYS A 263 6.36 23.84 13.34
CA LYS A 263 6.18 25.27 13.56
C LYS A 263 7.16 26.03 12.67
N SER A 264 6.66 27.04 11.95
CA SER A 264 7.46 27.98 11.15
C SER A 264 7.96 29.15 11.97
#